data_AF-A0A4R6IC88-F1
#
_entry.id   AF-A0A4R6IC88-F1
#
_cell.length_a   1.000
_cell.length_b   1.000
_cell.length_c   1.000
_cell.angle_alpha   90.00
_cell.angle_beta   90.00
_cell.angle_gamma   90.00
#
_symmetry.space_group_name_H-M   'P 1'
#
loop_
_entity.id
_entity.type
_entity.pdbx_description
1 polymer ?
#
loop_
_entity_poly.entity_id
_entity_poly.type
_entity_poly.pdbx_seq_one_letter_code
_entity_poly.pdbx_strand_id
1 'polypeptide(L)'
;MKLTYEDKIKIIEMIDKGVPMNQIAQTYQLDDSTVLGIKNKYFQLGVEGLKRNKYTIYTQEFKLSVIKNYWKGIPLQQLAIDYNIPNGASTIYRWIKEY
;
A
#
# COMPACT_ATOMS: atom_id res chain seq x y z
N MET A 1 -11.38 -12.15 -4.99
CA MET A 1 -12.19 -11.64 -3.86
C MET A 1 -11.52 -10.42 -3.23
N LYS A 2 -12.26 -9.44 -2.72
CA LYS A 2 -11.67 -8.27 -2.01
C LYS A 2 -11.78 -8.50 -0.51
N LEU A 3 -10.66 -8.79 0.14
CA LEU A 3 -10.57 -9.00 1.58
C LEU A 3 -10.99 -7.74 2.35
N THR A 4 -12.00 -7.88 3.20
CA THR A 4 -12.35 -6.84 4.16
C THR A 4 -11.34 -6.82 5.31
N TYR A 5 -11.43 -5.79 6.16
CA TYR A 5 -10.60 -5.72 7.36
C TYR A 5 -10.96 -6.83 8.36
N GLU A 6 -12.25 -7.13 8.53
CA GLU A 6 -12.73 -8.21 9.40
C GLU A 6 -12.26 -9.58 8.91
N ASP A 7 -12.25 -9.82 7.60
CA ASP A 7 -11.73 -11.07 7.02
C ASP A 7 -10.25 -11.28 7.37
N LYS A 8 -9.44 -10.20 7.36
CA LYS A 8 -8.03 -10.29 7.75
C LYS A 8 -7.84 -10.60 9.23
N ILE A 9 -8.70 -10.05 10.10
CA ILE A 9 -8.67 -10.38 11.54
C ILE A 9 -8.97 -11.86 11.73
N LYS A 10 -10.04 -12.38 11.08
CA LYS A 10 -10.39 -13.80 11.15
C LYS A 10 -9.27 -14.71 10.65
N ILE A 11 -8.58 -14.32 9.58
CA ILE A 11 -7.40 -15.07 9.08
C ILE A 11 -6.31 -15.14 10.15
N ILE A 12 -5.99 -14.03 10.81
CA ILE A 12 -4.99 -14.03 11.91
C ILE A 12 -5.46 -14.90 13.07
N GLU A 13 -6.72 -14.80 13.49
CA GLU A 13 -7.27 -15.66 14.55
C GLU A 13 -7.20 -17.16 14.20
N MET A 14 -7.44 -17.53 12.95
CA MET A 14 -7.30 -18.91 12.48
C MET A 14 -5.84 -19.37 12.52
N ILE A 15 -4.90 -18.51 12.14
CA ILE A 15 -3.46 -18.79 12.23
C ILE A 15 -3.04 -18.99 13.69
N ASP A 16 -3.52 -18.13 14.60
CA ASP A 16 -3.22 -18.23 16.04
C ASP A 16 -3.82 -19.49 16.67
N LYS A 17 -4.96 -19.96 16.15
CA LYS A 17 -5.57 -21.26 16.52
C LYS A 17 -4.84 -22.47 15.92
N GLY A 18 -3.79 -22.27 15.12
CA GLY A 18 -3.00 -23.33 14.51
C GLY A 18 -3.59 -23.92 13.22
N VAL A 19 -4.57 -23.25 12.60
CA VAL A 19 -5.12 -23.69 11.31
C VAL A 19 -4.05 -23.50 10.22
N PRO A 20 -3.81 -24.52 9.37
CA PRO A 20 -2.77 -24.41 8.35
C PRO A 20 -3.16 -23.42 7.25
N MET A 21 -2.18 -22.62 6.81
CA MET A 21 -2.40 -21.46 5.91
C MET A 21 -3.01 -21.85 4.56
N ASN A 22 -2.70 -23.04 4.05
CA ASN A 22 -3.28 -23.56 2.80
C ASN A 22 -4.79 -23.79 2.90
N GLN A 23 -5.28 -24.22 4.05
CA GLN A 23 -6.70 -24.44 4.31
C GLN A 23 -7.45 -23.09 4.43
N ILE A 24 -6.80 -22.10 5.03
CA ILE A 24 -7.31 -20.72 5.09
C ILE A 24 -7.36 -20.13 3.68
N ALA A 25 -6.30 -20.28 2.90
CA ALA A 25 -6.21 -19.82 1.52
C ALA A 25 -7.32 -20.42 0.65
N GLN A 26 -7.55 -21.74 0.72
CA GLN A 26 -8.66 -22.40 0.02
C GLN A 26 -10.04 -21.87 0.45
N THR A 27 -10.25 -21.70 1.76
CA THR A 27 -11.53 -21.21 2.32
C THR A 27 -11.89 -19.82 1.80
N TYR A 28 -10.90 -18.94 1.70
CA TYR A 28 -11.08 -17.56 1.23
C TYR A 28 -10.81 -17.39 -0.28
N GLN A 29 -10.54 -18.49 -1.01
CA GLN A 29 -10.14 -18.48 -2.42
C GLN A 29 -9.01 -17.48 -2.71
N LEU A 30 -7.96 -17.55 -1.88
CA LEU A 30 -6.76 -16.72 -1.94
C LEU A 30 -5.55 -17.58 -2.30
N ASP A 31 -4.51 -16.92 -2.80
CA ASP A 31 -3.19 -17.53 -2.88
C ASP A 31 -2.53 -17.61 -1.49
N ASP A 32 -1.76 -18.66 -1.25
CA ASP A 32 -0.97 -18.84 -0.02
C ASP A 32 -0.06 -17.64 0.27
N SER A 33 0.46 -17.01 -0.79
CA SER A 33 1.27 -15.78 -0.73
C SER A 33 0.50 -14.60 -0.13
N THR A 34 -0.80 -14.52 -0.36
CA THR A 34 -1.67 -13.47 0.20
C THR A 34 -1.84 -13.67 1.70
N VAL A 35 -2.07 -14.91 2.14
CA VAL A 35 -2.19 -15.26 3.57
C VAL A 35 -0.87 -15.00 4.29
N LEU A 36 0.26 -15.40 3.71
CA LEU A 36 1.59 -15.11 4.23
C LEU A 36 1.84 -13.59 4.34
N GLY A 37 1.43 -12.82 3.33
CA GLY A 37 1.54 -11.37 3.34
C GLY A 37 0.71 -10.71 4.43
N ILE A 38 -0.49 -11.23 4.72
CA ILE A 38 -1.34 -10.76 5.83
C ILE A 38 -0.67 -11.05 7.17
N LYS A 39 -0.18 -12.28 7.37
CA LYS A 39 0.57 -12.68 8.57
C LYS A 39 1.78 -11.79 8.82
N ASN A 40 2.61 -11.57 7.81
CA ASN A 40 3.82 -10.75 7.94
C ASN A 40 3.49 -9.29 8.29
N LYS A 41 2.45 -8.71 7.68
CA LYS A 41 1.99 -7.36 8.00
C LYS A 41 1.50 -7.25 9.44
N TYR A 42 0.75 -8.24 9.90
CA TYR A 42 0.31 -8.30 11.30
C TYR A 42 1.49 -8.45 12.26
N PHE A 43 2.46 -9.29 11.93
CA PHE A 43 3.64 -9.48 12.78
C PHE A 43 4.50 -8.21 12.90
N GLN A 44 4.62 -7.44 11.81
CA GLN A 44 5.44 -6.22 11.79
C GLN A 44 4.74 -4.98 12.37
N LEU A 45 3.45 -4.80 12.08
CA LEU A 45 2.72 -3.56 12.33
C LEU A 45 1.47 -3.77 13.20
N GLY A 46 1.25 -4.99 13.70
CA GLY A 46 0.05 -5.36 14.43
C GLY A 46 -1.22 -5.18 13.61
N VAL A 47 -2.30 -4.85 14.31
CA VAL A 47 -3.63 -4.63 13.73
C VAL A 47 -3.63 -3.48 12.71
N GLU A 48 -2.79 -2.46 12.89
CA GLU A 48 -2.65 -1.34 11.95
C GLU A 48 -2.13 -1.81 10.58
N GLY A 49 -1.28 -2.85 10.54
CA GLY A 49 -0.79 -3.45 9.30
C GLY A 49 -1.88 -4.16 8.47
N LEU A 50 -2.99 -4.52 9.11
CA LEU A 50 -4.14 -5.14 8.45
C LEU A 50 -5.09 -4.11 7.85
N LYS A 51 -5.06 -2.87 8.36
CA LYS A 51 -5.84 -1.78 7.77
C LYS A 51 -5.43 -1.62 6.31
N ARG A 52 -6.42 -1.35 5.47
CA ARG A 52 -6.16 -1.04 4.08
C ARG A 52 -5.32 0.23 4.08
N ASN A 53 -4.07 0.15 3.64
CA ASN A 53 -3.36 1.35 3.19
C ASN A 53 -4.25 1.96 2.10
N LYS A 54 -5.02 2.99 2.48
CA LYS A 54 -5.54 3.92 1.48
C LYS A 54 -4.30 4.43 0.77
N TYR A 55 -4.33 4.40 -0.56
CA TYR A 55 -3.37 5.04 -1.44
C TYR A 55 -2.75 6.26 -0.75
N THR A 56 -1.44 6.47 -0.84
CA THR A 56 -0.82 7.72 -0.35
C THR A 56 -1.65 8.88 -0.89
N ILE A 57 -2.47 9.50 -0.04
CA ILE A 57 -3.37 10.57 -0.47
C ILE A 57 -2.51 11.82 -0.44
N TYR A 58 -1.95 12.16 -1.60
CA TYR A 58 -1.21 13.39 -1.76
C TYR A 58 -2.20 14.55 -1.74
N THR A 59 -2.06 15.45 -0.77
CA THR A 59 -2.86 16.67 -0.69
C THR A 59 -2.62 17.53 -1.94
N GLN A 60 -3.60 18.35 -2.31
CA GLN A 60 -3.46 19.26 -3.45
C GLN A 60 -2.26 20.20 -3.27
N GLU A 61 -2.08 20.75 -2.06
CA GLU A 61 -0.94 21.60 -1.72
C GLU A 61 0.39 20.90 -1.93
N PHE A 62 0.49 19.63 -1.51
CA PHE A 62 1.69 18.83 -1.73
C PHE A 62 1.97 18.65 -3.23
N LYS A 63 0.97 18.23 -4.02
CA LYS A 63 1.13 18.06 -5.47
C LYS A 63 1.62 19.35 -6.14
N LEU A 64 1.00 20.49 -5.81
CA LEU A 64 1.38 21.79 -6.36
C LEU A 64 2.81 22.20 -5.98
N SER A 65 3.26 21.88 -4.75
CA SER A 65 4.64 22.13 -4.32
C SER A 65 5.66 21.35 -5.16
N VAL A 66 5.36 20.09 -5.48
CA VAL A 66 6.22 19.23 -6.30
C VAL A 66 6.23 19.70 -7.75
N ILE A 67 5.07 20.06 -8.32
CA ILE A 67 4.96 20.63 -9.67
C ILE A 67 5.73 21.95 -9.78
N LYS A 68 5.62 22.84 -8.78
CA LYS A 68 6.38 24.10 -8.76
C LYS A 68 7.88 23.86 -8.80
N ASN A 69 8.37 22.85 -8.12
CA ASN A 69 9.78 22.48 -8.12
C ASN A 69 10.23 21.82 -9.44
N TYR A 70 9.34 21.10 -10.11
CA TYR A 70 9.57 20.66 -11.49
C TYR A 70 9.76 21.85 -12.44
N TRP A 71 8.91 22.87 -12.38
CA TRP A 71 9.05 24.08 -13.21
C TRP A 71 10.30 24.91 -12.94
N LYS A 72 10.96 24.73 -11.78
CA LYS A 72 12.29 25.30 -11.50
C LYS A 72 13.44 24.54 -12.17
N GLY A 73 13.15 23.46 -12.90
CA GLY A 73 14.13 22.65 -13.62
C GLY A 73 14.62 21.42 -12.85
N ILE A 74 13.98 21.04 -11.73
CA ILE A 74 14.38 19.84 -10.99
C ILE A 74 13.86 18.60 -11.73
N PRO A 75 14.73 17.61 -12.05
CA PRO A 75 14.31 16.39 -12.74
C PRO A 75 13.28 15.58 -11.95
N LEU A 76 12.33 14.95 -12.66
CA LEU A 76 11.27 14.12 -12.06
C LEU A 76 11.80 13.00 -11.17
N GLN A 77 12.93 12.39 -11.55
CA GLN A 77 13.56 11.33 -10.75
C GLN A 77 14.12 11.87 -9.43
N GLN A 78 14.72 13.07 -9.46
CA GLN A 78 15.20 13.71 -8.25
C GLN A 78 14.04 14.08 -7.33
N LEU A 79 12.97 14.65 -7.88
CA LEU A 79 11.75 14.93 -7.11
C LEU A 79 11.12 13.67 -6.51
N ALA A 80 11.12 12.55 -7.23
CA ALA A 80 10.62 11.29 -6.71
C ALA A 80 11.41 10.82 -5.47
N ILE A 81 12.73 11.00 -5.49
CA ILE A 81 13.63 10.67 -4.38
C ILE A 81 13.43 11.65 -3.22
N ASP A 82 13.50 12.95 -3.48
CA ASP A 82 13.43 14.01 -2.46
C ASP A 82 12.11 13.96 -1.68
N TYR A 83 11.02 13.65 -2.38
CA TYR A 83 9.68 13.57 -1.80
C TYR A 83 9.25 12.15 -1.41
N ASN A 84 10.14 11.16 -1.54
CA ASN A 84 9.90 9.75 -1.25
C ASN A 84 8.58 9.22 -1.87
N ILE A 85 8.36 9.54 -3.14
CA ILE A 85 7.15 9.18 -3.88
C ILE A 85 7.39 7.84 -4.59
N PRO A 86 6.70 6.75 -4.20
CA PRO A 86 6.84 5.46 -4.90
C PRO A 86 6.36 5.56 -6.34
N ASN A 87 7.13 5.02 -7.30
CA ASN A 87 6.91 5.23 -8.74
C ASN A 87 6.86 6.73 -9.12
N GLY A 88 7.61 7.56 -8.40
CA GLY A 88 7.37 8.99 -8.33
C GLY A 88 7.48 9.74 -9.66
N ALA A 89 8.39 9.37 -10.56
CA ALA A 89 8.49 10.07 -11.84
C ALA A 89 7.18 10.00 -12.66
N SER A 90 6.57 8.82 -12.75
CA SER A 90 5.30 8.62 -13.44
C SER A 90 4.13 9.27 -12.69
N THR A 91 4.16 9.23 -11.36
CA THR A 91 3.13 9.86 -10.51
C THR A 91 3.16 11.39 -10.62
N ILE A 92 4.35 12.00 -10.56
CA ILE A 92 4.54 13.45 -10.70
C ILE A 92 4.16 13.90 -12.11
N TYR A 93 4.56 13.16 -13.15
CA TYR A 93 4.19 13.46 -14.54
C TYR A 93 2.68 13.49 -14.74
N ARG A 94 1.94 12.57 -14.09
CA ARG A 94 0.48 12.59 -14.09
C ARG A 94 -0.08 13.84 -13.42
N TRP A 95 0.49 14.30 -12.30
CA TRP A 95 0.06 15.55 -11.69
C TRP A 95 0.30 16.75 -12.60
N ILE A 96 1.46 16.83 -13.26
CA ILE A 96 1.76 17.90 -14.22
C ILE A 96 0.78 17.92 -15.41
N LYS A 97 0.21 16.79 -15.79
CA LYS A 97 -0.83 16.72 -16.84
C LYS A 97 -2.23 17.11 -16.34
N GLU A 98 -2.48 16.98 -15.05
CA GLU A 98 -3.78 17.20 -14.41
C GLU A 98 -3.99 18.67 -14.02
N TYR A 99 -2.90 19.43 -13.80
CA TYR A 99 -2.86 20.84 -13.45
C TYR A 99 -2.21 21.68 -14.54
#